data_AF-K1U1Q6-F1
#
_entry.id   AF-K1U1Q6-F1
#
_cell.length_a   1.000
_cell.length_b   1.000
_cell.length_c   1.000
_cell.angle_alpha   90.00
_cell.angle_beta   90.00
_cell.angle_gamma   90.00
#
_symmetry.space_group_name_H-M   'P 1'
#
loop_
_entity.id
_entity.type
_entity.pdbx_description
1 polymer ?
#
loop_
_entity_poly.entity_id
_entity_poly.type
_entity_poly.pdbx_seq_one_letter_code
_entity_poly.pdbx_strand_id
1 'polypeptide(L)'
;AVMSVMTLITLWIVIADPVKDCGCFGDAVVLTNMETFIKNIILLIFAVLLWRKPLEMQRLISKQTQWVVINYTFLFSIVMSIWSLWYLPQFDFRPYHIGVNIAKGMEIPKGAKQPKFDTTFILEKNGERKEFTLDNYPDSTWTFIDSKTVQTEEGYVPPIHDFSIADAKTGEDITQEVIHDKGYTFLLVSPHLEFADDSNFGNIDEIYEYANDHGYRFLCLTASTEKAIKHWQDITGAEYPFYVTDETTLKTVIRSNPGLLLLKNGTIIQKWSHNDLPDMAEIGDKPL
;
A
#
# COMPACT_ATOMS: atom_id res chain seq x y z
N ALA A 1 -14.70 -22.02 -17.93
CA ALA A 1 -13.47 -22.58 -17.35
C ALA A 1 -12.91 -21.66 -16.26
N VAL A 2 -12.34 -20.49 -16.62
CA VAL A 2 -11.74 -19.55 -15.64
C VAL A 2 -12.71 -19.15 -14.52
N MET A 3 -13.92 -18.68 -14.85
CA MET A 3 -14.91 -18.31 -13.83
C MET A 3 -15.31 -19.45 -12.90
N SER A 4 -15.36 -20.69 -13.41
CA SER A 4 -15.68 -21.86 -12.59
C SER A 4 -14.58 -22.12 -11.55
N VAL A 5 -13.31 -22.04 -11.97
CA VAL A 5 -12.16 -22.18 -11.06
C VAL A 5 -12.14 -21.04 -10.04
N MET A 6 -12.30 -19.80 -10.48
CA MET A 6 -12.33 -18.64 -9.58
C MET A 6 -13.48 -18.73 -8.56
N THR A 7 -14.65 -19.22 -8.97
CA THR A 7 -15.79 -19.41 -8.05
C THR A 7 -15.49 -20.45 -6.97
N LEU A 8 -14.85 -21.57 -7.34
CA LEU A 8 -14.43 -22.60 -6.39
C LEU A 8 -13.37 -22.09 -5.40
N ILE A 9 -12.40 -21.30 -5.89
CA ILE A 9 -11.40 -20.65 -5.04
C ILE A 9 -12.09 -19.69 -4.06
N THR A 10 -13.02 -18.86 -4.53
CA THR A 10 -13.73 -17.94 -3.63
C THR A 10 -14.64 -18.64 -2.64
N LEU A 11 -15.20 -19.81 -2.99
CA LEU A 11 -15.91 -20.65 -2.02
C LEU A 11 -14.98 -21.13 -0.91
N TRP A 12 -13.76 -21.57 -1.27
CA TRP A 12 -12.76 -21.95 -0.28
C TRP A 12 -12.34 -20.77 0.60
N ILE A 13 -12.14 -19.57 0.03
CA ILE A 13 -11.81 -18.36 0.78
C ILE A 13 -12.90 -18.02 1.80
N VAL A 14 -14.19 -18.10 1.42
CA VAL A 14 -15.30 -17.86 2.36
C VAL A 14 -15.32 -18.86 3.53
N ILE A 15 -14.92 -20.11 3.29
CA ILE A 15 -14.95 -21.17 4.31
C ILE A 15 -13.71 -21.12 5.21
N ALA A 16 -12.53 -20.90 4.61
CA ALA A 16 -11.24 -20.99 5.30
C ALA A 16 -10.75 -19.65 5.86
N ASP A 17 -11.35 -18.53 5.44
CA ASP A 17 -10.97 -17.16 5.79
C ASP A 17 -9.45 -16.88 5.83
N PRO A 18 -8.69 -17.29 4.80
CA PRO A 18 -7.22 -17.24 4.84
C PRO A 18 -6.65 -15.85 4.59
N VAL A 19 -7.44 -14.94 4.00
CA VAL A 19 -7.04 -13.60 3.57
C VAL A 19 -8.18 -12.60 3.80
N LYS A 20 -7.84 -11.33 4.03
CA LYS A 20 -8.82 -10.26 4.29
C LYS A 20 -9.61 -9.83 3.05
N ASP A 21 -8.98 -9.87 1.88
CA ASP A 21 -9.59 -9.55 0.59
C ASP A 21 -9.01 -10.47 -0.49
N CYS A 22 -9.84 -10.82 -1.47
CA CYS A 22 -9.45 -11.52 -2.68
C CYS A 22 -8.69 -10.63 -3.69
N GLY A 23 -8.71 -9.30 -3.51
CA GLY A 23 -7.89 -8.34 -4.25
C GLY A 23 -8.23 -8.22 -5.74
N CYS A 24 -9.39 -8.71 -6.17
CA CYS A 24 -9.79 -8.76 -7.58
C CYS A 24 -9.80 -7.38 -8.28
N PHE A 25 -10.01 -6.30 -7.52
CA PHE A 25 -10.03 -4.92 -8.02
C PHE A 25 -8.93 -4.06 -7.38
N GLY A 26 -8.00 -4.67 -6.64
CA GLY A 26 -7.02 -3.96 -5.81
C GLY A 26 -7.69 -2.94 -4.88
N ASP A 27 -6.99 -1.83 -4.63
CA ASP A 27 -7.44 -0.78 -3.71
C ASP A 27 -8.64 0.03 -4.23
N ALA A 28 -9.06 -0.17 -5.49
CA ALA A 28 -10.19 0.56 -6.05
C ALA A 28 -11.54 0.12 -5.45
N VAL A 29 -11.70 -1.18 -5.17
CA VAL A 29 -12.91 -1.74 -4.56
C VAL A 29 -12.53 -2.94 -3.67
N VAL A 30 -12.51 -2.70 -2.36
CA VAL A 30 -12.29 -3.73 -1.35
C VAL A 30 -13.62 -4.46 -1.11
N LEU A 31 -13.65 -5.77 -1.37
CA LEU A 31 -14.83 -6.61 -1.19
C LEU A 31 -14.56 -7.63 -0.11
N THR A 32 -15.52 -7.86 0.77
CA THR A 32 -15.45 -8.97 1.73
C THR A 32 -15.39 -10.32 1.00
N ASN A 33 -14.93 -11.35 1.69
CA ASN A 33 -14.85 -12.70 1.14
C ASN A 33 -16.21 -13.19 0.61
N MET A 34 -17.30 -12.87 1.31
CA MET A 34 -18.66 -13.22 0.89
C MET A 34 -19.13 -12.42 -0.34
N GLU A 35 -18.87 -11.11 -0.38
CA GLU A 35 -19.22 -10.27 -1.54
C GLU A 35 -18.45 -10.71 -2.79
N THR A 36 -17.18 -11.07 -2.64
CA THR A 36 -16.36 -11.61 -3.73
C THR A 36 -16.94 -12.92 -4.27
N PHE A 37 -17.39 -13.82 -3.39
CA PHE A 37 -18.02 -15.07 -3.79
C PHE A 37 -19.34 -14.83 -4.56
N ILE A 38 -20.19 -13.94 -4.05
CA ILE A 38 -21.46 -13.57 -4.70
C ILE A 38 -21.19 -12.97 -6.09
N LYS A 39 -20.24 -12.04 -6.19
CA LYS A 39 -19.80 -11.47 -7.48
C LYS A 39 -19.39 -12.59 -8.46
N ASN A 40 -18.59 -13.55 -8.01
CA ASN A 40 -18.14 -14.66 -8.86
C ASN A 40 -19.29 -15.56 -9.30
N ILE A 41 -20.30 -15.81 -8.46
CA ILE A 41 -21.52 -16.53 -8.84
C ILE A 41 -22.27 -15.77 -9.94
N ILE A 42 -22.47 -14.46 -9.78
CA ILE A 42 -23.17 -13.62 -10.78
C ILE A 42 -22.43 -13.67 -12.12
N LEU A 43 -21.10 -13.48 -12.10
CA LEU A 43 -20.27 -13.56 -13.29
C LEU A 43 -20.28 -14.97 -13.91
N LEU A 44 -20.35 -16.02 -13.09
CA LEU A 44 -20.48 -17.41 -13.56
C LEU A 44 -21.83 -17.64 -14.25
N ILE A 45 -22.93 -17.10 -13.71
CA ILE A 45 -24.26 -17.18 -14.34
C ILE A 45 -24.21 -16.54 -15.74
N PHE A 46 -23.68 -15.32 -15.85
CA PHE A 46 -23.52 -14.67 -17.15
C PHE A 46 -22.63 -15.47 -18.10
N ALA A 47 -21.51 -16.01 -17.61
CA ALA A 47 -20.63 -16.86 -18.41
C ALA A 47 -21.33 -18.13 -18.92
N VAL A 48 -22.16 -18.78 -18.10
CA VAL A 48 -22.93 -19.98 -18.48
C VAL A 48 -24.02 -19.63 -19.49
N LEU A 49 -24.71 -18.50 -19.33
CA LEU A 49 -25.71 -18.02 -20.30
C LEU A 49 -25.07 -17.77 -21.68
N LEU A 50 -23.92 -17.08 -21.70
CA LEU A 50 -23.17 -16.82 -22.93
C LEU A 50 -22.65 -18.10 -23.58
N TRP A 51 -22.20 -19.07 -22.78
CA TRP A 51 -21.73 -20.36 -23.28
C TRP A 51 -22.84 -21.22 -23.90
N ARG A 52 -24.06 -21.18 -23.34
CA ARG A 52 -25.19 -21.97 -23.85
C ARG A 52 -25.79 -21.47 -25.15
N LYS A 53 -25.80 -20.15 -25.37
CA LYS A 53 -26.46 -19.52 -26.53
C LYS A 53 -25.52 -18.54 -27.25
N PRO A 54 -24.36 -19.00 -27.76
CA PRO A 54 -23.36 -18.10 -28.35
C PRO A 54 -23.86 -17.39 -29.61
N LEU A 55 -24.83 -17.97 -30.33
CA LEU A 55 -25.35 -17.42 -31.58
C LEU A 55 -26.48 -16.39 -31.39
N GLU A 56 -27.05 -16.28 -30.18
CA GLU A 56 -28.11 -15.31 -29.86
C GLU A 56 -27.55 -13.94 -29.42
N MET A 57 -26.22 -13.82 -29.30
CA MET A 57 -25.57 -12.58 -28.89
C MET A 57 -25.74 -11.49 -29.94
N GLN A 58 -26.39 -10.39 -29.57
CA GLN A 58 -26.44 -9.21 -30.42
C GLN A 58 -25.05 -8.62 -30.59
N ARG A 59 -24.71 -8.32 -31.85
CA ARG A 59 -23.40 -7.79 -32.19
C ARG A 59 -23.43 -6.27 -32.11
N LEU A 60 -22.91 -5.75 -31.00
CA LEU A 60 -22.72 -4.30 -30.82
C LEU A 60 -21.67 -3.73 -31.78
N ILE A 61 -20.77 -4.58 -32.29
CA ILE A 61 -19.65 -4.19 -33.17
C ILE A 61 -19.70 -4.99 -34.48
N SER A 62 -19.52 -4.31 -35.61
CA SER A 62 -19.49 -4.90 -36.95
C SER A 62 -18.32 -5.89 -37.14
N LYS A 63 -18.37 -6.80 -38.14
CA LYS A 63 -17.25 -7.75 -38.41
C LYS A 63 -15.95 -7.01 -38.77
N GLN A 64 -16.08 -5.91 -39.50
CA GLN A 64 -14.94 -5.14 -39.99
C GLN A 64 -14.29 -4.36 -38.84
N THR A 65 -15.10 -3.77 -37.96
CA THR A 65 -14.60 -2.99 -36.81
C THR A 65 -14.11 -3.88 -35.67
N GLN A 66 -14.56 -5.13 -35.57
CA GLN A 66 -14.14 -6.06 -34.50
C GLN A 66 -12.62 -6.23 -34.43
N TRP A 67 -11.94 -6.36 -35.57
CA TRP A 67 -10.50 -6.52 -35.58
C TRP A 67 -9.78 -5.25 -35.10
N VAL A 68 -10.29 -4.07 -35.46
CA VAL A 68 -9.77 -2.78 -34.98
C VAL A 68 -9.91 -2.68 -33.47
N VAL A 69 -11.08 -3.01 -32.91
CA VAL A 69 -11.33 -2.94 -31.47
C VAL A 69 -10.41 -3.91 -30.70
N ILE A 70 -10.23 -5.14 -31.18
CA ILE A 70 -9.34 -6.11 -30.51
C ILE A 70 -7.90 -5.59 -30.48
N ASN A 71 -7.37 -5.14 -31.63
CA ASN A 71 -6.00 -4.62 -31.70
C ASN A 71 -5.82 -3.34 -30.90
N TYR A 72 -6.80 -2.43 -30.94
CA TYR A 72 -6.80 -1.23 -30.13
C TYR A 72 -6.77 -1.56 -28.64
N THR A 73 -7.65 -2.44 -28.15
CA THR A 73 -7.68 -2.83 -26.74
C THR A 73 -6.37 -3.47 -26.30
N PHE A 74 -5.79 -4.33 -27.12
CA PHE A 74 -4.50 -4.95 -26.83
C PHE A 74 -3.36 -3.91 -26.77
N LEU A 75 -3.26 -3.05 -27.79
CA LEU A 75 -2.24 -2.00 -27.84
C LEU A 75 -2.40 -1.00 -26.70
N PHE A 76 -3.63 -0.55 -26.45
CA PHE A 76 -3.97 0.33 -25.34
C PHE A 76 -3.54 -0.28 -24.00
N SER A 77 -3.80 -1.58 -23.78
CA SER A 77 -3.41 -2.25 -22.53
C SER A 77 -1.89 -2.29 -22.34
N ILE A 78 -1.13 -2.54 -23.42
CA ILE A 78 0.34 -2.54 -23.38
C ILE A 78 0.87 -1.12 -23.14
N VAL A 79 0.41 -0.15 -23.92
CA VAL A 79 0.87 1.25 -23.81
C VAL A 79 0.58 1.80 -22.42
N MET A 80 -0.64 1.61 -21.89
CA MET A 80 -1.00 2.06 -20.55
C MET A 80 -0.18 1.36 -19.46
N SER A 81 0.13 0.07 -19.62
CA SER A 81 0.96 -0.67 -18.67
C SER A 81 2.41 -0.14 -18.69
N ILE A 82 2.99 0.06 -19.87
CA ILE A 82 4.35 0.62 -20.01
C ILE A 82 4.40 2.03 -19.45
N TRP A 83 3.43 2.88 -19.78
CA TRP A 83 3.32 4.23 -19.23
C TRP A 83 3.29 4.18 -17.70
N SER A 84 2.41 3.36 -17.13
CA SER A 84 2.27 3.24 -15.67
C SER A 84 3.52 2.68 -14.97
N LEU A 85 4.35 1.91 -15.67
CA LEU A 85 5.62 1.39 -15.15
C LEU A 85 6.76 2.41 -15.26
N TRP A 86 6.73 3.26 -16.28
CA TRP A 86 7.79 4.25 -16.51
C TRP A 86 7.56 5.53 -15.70
N TYR A 87 6.32 6.01 -15.67
CA TYR A 87 5.90 7.17 -14.87
C TYR A 87 5.25 6.70 -13.56
N LEU A 88 4.08 7.23 -13.24
CA LEU A 88 3.21 6.75 -12.18
C LEU A 88 1.84 6.37 -12.77
N PRO A 89 1.08 5.48 -12.10
CA PRO A 89 -0.31 5.24 -12.46
C PRO A 89 -1.11 6.55 -12.47
N GLN A 90 -1.88 6.78 -13.55
CA GLN A 90 -2.68 7.99 -13.71
C GLN A 90 -3.81 8.10 -12.66
N PHE A 91 -4.27 6.96 -12.15
CA PHE A 91 -5.21 6.87 -11.05
C PHE A 91 -4.54 6.16 -9.89
N ASP A 92 -4.43 6.86 -8.75
CA ASP A 92 -3.89 6.31 -7.51
C ASP A 92 -5.04 6.10 -6.51
N PHE A 93 -5.44 4.85 -6.29
CA PHE A 93 -6.48 4.48 -5.32
C PHE A 93 -5.92 4.22 -3.92
N ARG A 94 -4.60 4.34 -3.74
CA ARG A 94 -3.94 4.06 -2.47
C ARG A 94 -4.16 5.19 -1.47
N PRO A 95 -3.96 4.93 -0.16
CA PRO A 95 -4.11 5.94 0.89
C PRO A 95 -3.19 7.17 0.75
N TYR A 96 -2.15 7.10 -0.08
CA TYR A 96 -1.17 8.18 -0.30
C TYR A 96 -1.34 8.87 -1.65
N HIS A 97 -2.57 8.99 -2.16
CA HIS A 97 -2.82 9.76 -3.38
C HIS A 97 -2.64 11.27 -3.14
N ILE A 98 -2.42 12.01 -4.23
CA ILE A 98 -2.28 13.47 -4.18
C ILE A 98 -3.53 14.10 -3.55
N GLY A 99 -3.33 15.06 -2.65
CA GLY A 99 -4.38 15.75 -1.89
C GLY A 99 -4.69 15.17 -0.52
N VAL A 100 -4.19 13.97 -0.17
CA VAL A 100 -4.37 13.39 1.16
C VAL A 100 -3.42 14.02 2.17
N ASN A 101 -3.91 14.24 3.39
CA ASN A 101 -3.09 14.58 4.53
C ASN A 101 -2.74 13.32 5.35
N ILE A 102 -1.45 13.04 5.49
CA ILE A 102 -0.94 11.82 6.12
C ILE A 102 -1.41 11.73 7.57
N ALA A 103 -1.26 12.82 8.35
CA ALA A 103 -1.67 12.85 9.75
C ALA A 103 -3.18 12.57 9.90
N LYS A 104 -4.02 13.20 9.08
CA LYS A 104 -5.47 12.93 9.07
C LYS A 104 -5.80 11.50 8.64
N GLY A 105 -5.04 10.93 7.71
CA GLY A 105 -5.19 9.55 7.27
C GLY A 105 -4.83 8.53 8.35
N MET A 106 -4.08 8.93 9.38
CA MET A 106 -3.72 8.14 10.56
C MET A 106 -4.71 8.29 11.72
N GLU A 107 -5.62 9.28 11.67
CA GLU A 107 -6.56 9.52 12.76
C GLU A 107 -7.60 8.40 12.86
N ILE A 108 -7.76 7.86 14.06
CA ILE A 108 -8.88 6.98 14.40
C ILE A 108 -10.05 7.86 14.86
N PRO A 109 -11.21 7.82 14.19
CA PRO A 109 -12.33 8.67 14.54
C PRO A 109 -12.88 8.33 15.94
N LYS A 110 -13.38 9.36 16.64
CA LYS A 110 -13.95 9.19 17.98
C LYS A 110 -15.15 8.24 17.92
N GLY A 111 -15.11 7.17 18.71
CA GLY A 111 -16.14 6.13 18.71
C GLY A 111 -15.94 5.03 17.67
N ALA A 112 -14.80 5.01 16.97
CA ALA A 112 -14.44 3.90 16.12
C ALA A 112 -14.40 2.58 16.90
N LYS A 113 -14.77 1.49 16.22
CA LYS A 113 -14.81 0.15 16.79
C LYS A 113 -13.41 -0.23 17.28
N GLN A 114 -13.30 -0.57 18.56
CA GLN A 114 -12.03 -1.04 19.13
C GLN A 114 -11.86 -2.54 18.84
N PRO A 115 -10.62 -3.02 18.67
CA PRO A 115 -10.39 -4.46 18.55
C PRO A 115 -10.83 -5.15 19.83
N LYS A 116 -11.50 -6.29 19.69
CA LYS A 116 -11.86 -7.14 20.83
C LYS A 116 -10.90 -8.30 20.91
N PHE A 117 -10.46 -8.58 22.13
CA PHE A 117 -9.57 -9.68 22.43
C PHE A 117 -10.25 -10.58 23.44
N ASP A 118 -10.36 -11.86 23.10
CA ASP A 118 -10.77 -12.88 24.05
C ASP A 118 -9.53 -13.56 24.61
N THR A 119 -9.42 -13.56 25.94
CA THR A 119 -8.33 -14.22 26.65
C THR A 119 -8.84 -15.53 27.23
N THR A 120 -8.25 -16.63 26.77
CA THR A 120 -8.53 -17.98 27.27
C THR A 120 -7.34 -18.46 28.11
N PHE A 121 -7.61 -18.90 29.33
CA PHE A 121 -6.63 -19.44 30.26
C PHE A 121 -6.64 -20.96 30.16
N ILE A 122 -5.46 -21.56 30.01
CA ILE A 122 -5.25 -23.00 30.08
C ILE A 122 -4.87 -23.33 31.51
N LEU A 123 -5.75 -24.03 32.23
CA LEU A 123 -5.51 -24.50 33.60
C LEU A 123 -5.48 -26.02 33.66
N GLU A 124 -4.72 -26.56 34.61
CA GLU A 124 -4.56 -27.99 34.85
C GLU A 124 -5.03 -28.40 36.26
N LYS A 125 -5.77 -29.50 36.33
CA LYS A 125 -6.15 -30.15 37.59
C LYS A 125 -6.12 -31.66 37.41
N ASN A 126 -5.41 -32.36 38.30
CA ASN A 126 -5.24 -33.83 38.27
C ASN A 126 -4.68 -34.35 36.92
N GLY A 127 -3.83 -33.58 36.24
CA GLY A 127 -3.25 -33.95 34.93
C GLY A 127 -4.18 -33.74 33.73
N GLU A 128 -5.40 -33.22 33.93
CA GLU A 128 -6.31 -32.84 32.84
C GLU A 128 -6.21 -31.32 32.60
N ARG A 129 -5.91 -30.92 31.35
CA ARG A 129 -5.83 -29.51 30.93
C ARG A 129 -7.14 -29.07 30.33
N LYS A 130 -7.67 -27.93 30.76
CA LYS A 130 -8.89 -27.32 30.23
C LYS A 130 -8.72 -25.82 30.01
N GLU A 131 -9.43 -25.33 29.01
CA GLU A 131 -9.49 -23.92 28.64
C GLU A 131 -10.68 -23.24 29.35
N PHE A 132 -10.43 -22.06 29.93
CA PHE A 132 -11.40 -21.27 30.67
C PHE A 132 -11.32 -19.80 30.25
N THR A 133 -12.45 -19.11 30.22
CA THR A 133 -12.51 -17.65 30.00
C THR A 133 -12.62 -16.91 31.34
N LEU A 134 -12.53 -15.58 31.34
CA LEU A 134 -12.79 -14.77 32.53
C LEU A 134 -14.18 -15.02 33.14
N ASP A 135 -15.20 -15.22 32.31
CA ASP A 135 -16.58 -15.45 32.77
C ASP A 135 -16.80 -16.83 33.40
N ASN A 136 -15.94 -17.81 33.06
CA ASN A 136 -16.01 -19.18 33.57
C ASN A 136 -14.71 -19.58 34.26
N TYR A 137 -14.06 -18.64 34.95
CA TYR A 137 -12.79 -18.92 35.61
C TYR A 137 -13.01 -19.88 36.79
N PRO A 138 -12.25 -20.99 36.88
CA PRO A 138 -12.49 -22.02 37.89
C PRO A 138 -11.98 -21.61 39.28
N ASP A 139 -12.29 -22.42 40.29
CA ASP A 139 -11.81 -22.20 41.65
C ASP A 139 -10.28 -22.39 41.78
N SER A 140 -9.74 -21.98 42.94
CA SER A 140 -8.30 -22.04 43.25
C SER A 140 -7.70 -23.46 43.36
N THR A 141 -8.45 -24.50 43.00
CA THR A 141 -7.94 -25.88 42.93
C THR A 141 -7.29 -26.22 41.60
N TRP A 142 -7.39 -25.32 40.61
CA TRP A 142 -6.76 -25.42 39.31
C TRP A 142 -5.45 -24.63 39.26
N THR A 143 -4.43 -25.19 38.59
CA THR A 143 -3.13 -24.55 38.42
C THR A 143 -3.04 -23.89 37.05
N PHE A 144 -2.70 -22.61 37.00
CA PHE A 144 -2.49 -21.89 35.74
C PHE A 144 -1.24 -22.42 35.00
N ILE A 145 -1.38 -22.71 33.71
CA ILE A 145 -0.28 -23.15 32.84
C ILE A 145 0.08 -22.07 31.84
N ASP A 146 -0.90 -21.56 31.10
CA ASP A 146 -0.68 -20.61 30.01
C ASP A 146 -1.96 -19.81 29.70
N SER A 147 -1.84 -18.69 28.99
CA SER A 147 -2.97 -17.90 28.50
C SER A 147 -2.81 -17.59 27.02
N LYS A 148 -3.86 -17.83 26.25
CA LYS A 148 -3.93 -17.49 24.84
C LYS A 148 -4.89 -16.33 24.65
N THR A 149 -4.38 -15.23 24.11
CA THR A 149 -5.22 -14.09 23.69
C THR A 149 -5.45 -14.21 22.19
N VAL A 150 -6.71 -14.23 21.77
CA VAL A 150 -7.09 -14.25 20.35
C VAL A 150 -7.90 -12.99 20.06
N GLN A 151 -7.51 -12.26 19.02
CA GLN A 151 -8.32 -11.15 18.53
C GLN A 151 -9.56 -11.71 17.84
N THR A 152 -10.74 -11.42 18.38
CA THR A 152 -12.01 -11.98 17.89
C THR A 152 -12.78 -11.01 17.01
N GLU A 153 -12.52 -9.72 17.12
CA GLU A 153 -13.02 -8.72 16.18
C GLU A 153 -11.93 -7.71 15.83
N GLU A 154 -11.76 -7.43 14.53
CA GLU A 154 -10.93 -6.31 14.09
C GLU A 154 -11.55 -4.98 14.49
N GLY A 155 -10.72 -4.13 15.08
CA GLY A 155 -11.04 -2.72 15.28
C GLY A 155 -10.96 -1.96 13.97
N TYR A 156 -11.38 -0.71 14.00
CA TYR A 156 -11.16 0.20 12.88
C TYR A 156 -9.65 0.41 12.66
N VAL A 157 -9.19 0.10 11.46
CA VAL A 157 -7.82 0.37 11.01
C VAL A 157 -7.86 1.63 10.13
N PRO A 158 -7.10 2.68 10.46
CA PRO A 158 -7.08 3.88 9.63
C PRO A 158 -6.45 3.60 8.26
N PRO A 159 -6.85 4.34 7.21
CA PRO A 159 -6.30 4.14 5.86
C PRO A 159 -4.77 4.18 5.82
N ILE A 160 -4.15 5.04 6.64
CA ILE A 160 -2.71 5.07 6.87
C ILE A 160 -2.46 4.61 8.30
N HIS A 161 -1.80 3.46 8.49
CA HIS A 161 -1.53 2.90 9.83
C HIS A 161 -0.06 2.58 10.08
N ASP A 162 0.70 2.26 9.03
CA ASP A 162 2.10 1.80 9.15
C ASP A 162 3.14 2.87 8.81
N PHE A 163 2.72 4.12 8.58
CA PHE A 163 3.64 5.20 8.24
C PHE A 163 4.49 5.61 9.44
N SER A 164 5.80 5.37 9.33
CA SER A 164 6.79 5.80 10.30
C SER A 164 8.10 6.20 9.62
N ILE A 165 8.79 7.17 10.18
CA ILE A 165 10.10 7.66 9.73
C ILE A 165 11.03 7.58 10.93
N ALA A 166 11.92 6.60 10.92
CA ALA A 166 12.87 6.36 12.00
C ALA A 166 14.30 6.62 11.56
N ASP A 167 15.10 7.24 12.41
CA ASP A 167 16.55 7.34 12.20
C ASP A 167 17.19 5.95 12.43
N ALA A 168 17.92 5.44 11.44
CA ALA A 168 18.55 4.12 11.51
C ALA A 168 19.60 3.99 12.61
N LYS A 169 20.28 5.09 12.96
CA LYS A 169 21.40 5.13 13.90
C LYS A 169 20.92 5.33 15.33
N THR A 170 19.95 6.22 15.54
CA THR A 170 19.45 6.56 16.88
C THR A 170 18.20 5.77 17.27
N GLY A 171 17.43 5.29 16.28
CA GLY A 171 16.10 4.70 16.49
C GLY A 171 15.02 5.73 16.81
N GLU A 172 15.31 7.02 16.68
CA GLU A 172 14.37 8.10 16.93
C GLU A 172 13.29 8.17 15.85
N ASP A 173 12.03 8.22 16.28
CA ASP A 173 10.88 8.40 15.40
C ASP A 173 10.62 9.90 15.19
N ILE A 174 10.85 10.37 13.96
CA ILE A 174 10.65 11.77 13.56
C ILE A 174 9.36 11.98 12.74
N THR A 175 8.48 10.97 12.68
CA THR A 175 7.27 10.99 11.84
C THR A 175 6.42 12.22 12.13
N GLN A 176 6.17 12.49 13.42
CA GLN A 176 5.32 13.60 13.84
C GLN A 176 5.92 14.95 13.48
N GLU A 177 7.25 15.08 13.53
CA GLU A 177 7.95 16.29 13.12
C GLU A 177 7.79 16.55 11.62
N VAL A 178 7.96 15.50 10.81
CA VAL A 178 7.90 15.59 9.35
C VAL A 178 6.49 15.89 8.85
N ILE A 179 5.47 15.20 9.36
CA ILE A 179 4.08 15.38 8.87
C ILE A 179 3.41 16.65 9.40
N HIS A 180 3.96 17.29 10.44
CA HIS A 180 3.47 18.57 10.95
C HIS A 180 4.36 19.76 10.56
N ASP A 181 5.37 19.53 9.73
CA ASP A 181 6.20 20.59 9.18
C ASP A 181 5.35 21.53 8.31
N LYS A 182 5.35 22.81 8.67
CA LYS A 182 4.59 23.84 7.95
C LYS A 182 5.23 24.22 6.61
N GLY A 183 6.54 23.97 6.47
CA GLY A 183 7.28 24.17 5.24
C GLY A 183 6.97 23.12 4.18
N TYR A 184 7.69 23.22 3.06
CA TYR A 184 7.74 22.14 2.09
C TYR A 184 8.73 21.07 2.57
N THR A 185 8.31 19.81 2.45
CA THR A 185 9.16 18.66 2.72
C THR A 185 9.20 17.76 1.49
N PHE A 186 10.39 17.57 0.94
CA PHE A 186 10.67 16.59 -0.08
C PHE A 186 10.99 15.25 0.56
N LEU A 187 10.28 14.21 0.14
CA LEU A 187 10.57 12.83 0.51
C LEU A 187 10.97 12.06 -0.74
N LEU A 188 12.25 11.73 -0.85
CA LEU A 188 12.74 10.77 -1.83
C LEU A 188 12.44 9.37 -1.29
N VAL A 189 11.57 8.62 -1.93
CA VAL A 189 11.15 7.29 -1.49
C VAL A 189 11.81 6.25 -2.38
N SER A 190 12.61 5.40 -1.77
CA SER A 190 13.32 4.30 -2.44
C SER A 190 13.21 3.03 -1.60
N PRO A 191 12.17 2.18 -1.82
CA PRO A 191 11.97 0.97 -1.03
C PRO A 191 13.24 0.10 -0.96
N HIS A 192 13.95 -0.04 -2.09
CA HIS A 192 15.16 -0.85 -2.21
C HIS A 192 16.24 -0.10 -3.00
N LEU A 193 17.17 0.54 -2.31
CA LEU A 193 18.33 1.22 -2.92
C LEU A 193 19.22 0.26 -3.72
N GLU A 194 19.25 -1.03 -3.40
CA GLU A 194 19.99 -2.06 -4.14
C GLU A 194 19.54 -2.20 -5.60
N PHE A 195 18.30 -1.78 -5.90
CA PHE A 195 17.68 -1.85 -7.22
C PHE A 195 17.12 -0.49 -7.65
N ALA A 196 17.57 0.59 -7.01
CA ALA A 196 17.18 1.94 -7.38
C ALA A 196 17.81 2.31 -8.71
N ASP A 197 17.04 2.97 -9.57
CA ASP A 197 17.54 3.50 -10.83
C ASP A 197 18.38 4.75 -10.56
N ASP A 198 19.65 4.68 -10.90
CA ASP A 198 20.65 5.73 -10.69
C ASP A 198 20.78 6.68 -11.88
N SER A 199 20.05 6.50 -12.98
CA SER A 199 20.25 7.28 -14.22
C SER A 199 19.97 8.78 -14.06
N ASN A 200 19.06 9.16 -13.17
CA ASN A 200 18.62 10.54 -12.95
C ASN A 200 19.09 11.13 -11.61
N PHE A 201 20.18 10.59 -11.03
CA PHE A 201 20.69 11.04 -9.74
C PHE A 201 21.03 12.54 -9.72
N GLY A 202 21.57 13.09 -10.82
CA GLY A 202 21.89 14.52 -10.91
C GLY A 202 20.67 15.42 -10.69
N ASN A 203 19.51 15.06 -11.24
CA ASN A 203 18.27 15.80 -11.01
C ASN A 203 17.83 15.71 -9.54
N ILE A 204 18.05 14.57 -8.88
CA ILE A 204 17.74 14.41 -7.44
C ILE A 204 18.64 15.34 -6.61
N ASP A 205 19.92 15.42 -6.94
CA ASP A 205 20.87 16.27 -6.25
C ASP A 205 20.54 17.76 -6.46
N GLU A 206 20.16 18.18 -7.68
CA GLU A 206 19.68 19.55 -7.94
C GLU A 206 18.44 19.90 -7.09
N ILE A 207 17.52 18.94 -6.91
CA ILE A 207 16.33 19.12 -6.07
C ILE A 207 16.73 19.24 -4.59
N TYR A 208 17.72 18.47 -4.15
CA TYR A 208 18.26 18.56 -2.80
C TYR A 208 18.97 19.89 -2.54
N GLU A 209 19.79 20.37 -3.46
CA GLU A 209 20.43 21.69 -3.40
C GLU A 209 19.37 22.81 -3.34
N TYR A 210 18.36 22.76 -4.21
CA TYR A 210 17.24 23.69 -4.19
C TYR A 210 16.51 23.70 -2.83
N ALA A 211 16.27 22.52 -2.26
CA ALA A 211 15.64 22.40 -0.95
C ALA A 211 16.50 23.06 0.14
N ASN A 212 17.82 22.83 0.14
CA ASN A 212 18.75 23.45 1.08
C ASN A 212 18.78 24.97 0.95
N ASP A 213 18.86 25.50 -0.27
CA ASP A 213 18.92 26.95 -0.54
C ASP A 213 17.68 27.69 -0.04
N HIS A 214 16.52 27.03 -0.07
CA HIS A 214 15.25 27.59 0.39
C HIS A 214 14.87 27.22 1.82
N GLY A 215 15.71 26.42 2.51
CA GLY A 215 15.43 25.93 3.86
C GLY A 215 14.27 24.93 3.92
N TYR A 216 13.96 24.25 2.82
CA TYR A 216 13.02 23.14 2.77
C TYR A 216 13.67 21.85 3.23
N ARG A 217 12.89 21.00 3.87
CA ARG A 217 13.38 19.71 4.35
C ARG A 217 13.45 18.72 3.20
N PHE A 218 14.53 17.95 3.12
CA PHE A 218 14.67 16.85 2.17
C PHE A 218 15.14 15.60 2.91
N LEU A 219 14.44 14.49 2.74
CA LEU A 219 14.74 13.21 3.38
C LEU A 219 14.65 12.09 2.35
N CYS A 220 15.55 11.11 2.40
CA CYS A 220 15.39 9.85 1.69
C CYS A 220 14.83 8.78 2.63
N LEU A 221 13.69 8.16 2.27
CA LEU A 221 13.06 7.07 3.01
C LEU A 221 13.32 5.74 2.30
N THR A 222 13.85 4.76 3.04
CA THR A 222 14.19 3.44 2.50
C THR A 222 13.96 2.31 3.50
N ALA A 223 13.76 1.09 3.02
CA ALA A 223 13.81 -0.12 3.83
C ALA A 223 15.18 -0.84 3.72
N SER A 224 16.10 -0.29 2.92
CA SER A 224 17.41 -0.87 2.66
C SER A 224 18.36 -0.75 3.85
N THR A 225 19.37 -1.60 3.85
CA THR A 225 20.39 -1.64 4.89
C THR A 225 21.38 -0.49 4.78
N GLU A 226 22.11 -0.19 5.87
CA GLU A 226 23.20 0.81 5.87
C GLU A 226 24.25 0.54 4.78
N LYS A 227 24.51 -0.74 4.48
CA LYS A 227 25.44 -1.13 3.40
C LYS A 227 24.94 -0.66 2.02
N ALA A 228 23.65 -0.81 1.76
CA ALA A 228 23.04 -0.38 0.50
C ALA A 228 22.95 1.14 0.41
N ILE A 229 22.67 1.82 1.53
CA ILE A 229 22.76 3.28 1.62
C ILE A 229 24.16 3.75 1.26
N LYS A 230 25.21 3.20 1.90
CA LYS A 230 26.61 3.55 1.59
C LYS A 230 26.94 3.33 0.11
N HIS A 231 26.54 2.18 -0.44
CA HIS A 231 26.77 1.90 -1.85
C HIS A 231 26.08 2.94 -2.76
N TRP A 232 24.84 3.29 -2.45
CA TRP A 232 24.11 4.33 -3.18
C TRP A 232 24.82 5.68 -3.11
N GLN A 233 25.28 6.08 -1.92
CA GLN A 233 26.08 7.30 -1.74
C GLN A 233 27.39 7.24 -2.54
N ASP A 234 28.07 6.10 -2.58
CA ASP A 234 29.33 5.93 -3.32
C ASP A 234 29.15 6.08 -4.84
N ILE A 235 28.02 5.63 -5.40
CA ILE A 235 27.78 5.67 -6.86
C ILE A 235 27.11 6.97 -7.32
N THR A 236 26.30 7.61 -6.47
CA THR A 236 25.56 8.84 -6.83
C THR A 236 26.19 10.11 -6.27
N GLY A 237 26.95 10.04 -5.18
CA GLY A 237 27.38 11.22 -4.44
C GLY A 237 26.33 11.77 -3.47
N ALA A 238 25.23 11.04 -3.24
CA ALA A 238 24.12 11.50 -2.40
C ALA A 238 24.53 11.98 -1.00
N GLU A 239 24.32 13.28 -0.73
CA GLU A 239 24.59 13.93 0.56
C GLU A 239 23.34 14.11 1.43
N TYR A 240 22.15 13.85 0.88
CA TYR A 240 20.90 13.95 1.63
C TYR A 240 20.78 12.90 2.75
N PRO A 241 20.04 13.21 3.83
CA PRO A 241 19.91 12.30 4.96
C PRO A 241 18.94 11.14 4.65
N PHE A 242 19.29 9.94 5.14
CA PHE A 242 18.51 8.71 4.96
C PHE A 242 17.82 8.30 6.26
N TYR A 243 16.56 7.90 6.13
CA TYR A 243 15.71 7.39 7.20
C TYR A 243 15.04 6.08 6.81
N VAL A 244 14.66 5.31 7.82
CA VAL A 244 14.09 3.98 7.68
C VAL A 244 12.58 4.05 7.80
N THR A 245 11.92 3.40 6.85
CA THR A 245 10.47 3.18 6.83
C THR A 245 10.20 1.78 6.31
N ASP A 246 9.09 1.17 6.75
CA ASP A 246 8.69 -0.17 6.30
C ASP A 246 8.56 -0.27 4.76
N GLU A 247 9.03 -1.39 4.21
CA GLU A 247 9.05 -1.66 2.77
C GLU A 247 7.65 -1.64 2.14
N THR A 248 6.69 -2.26 2.82
CA THR A 248 5.30 -2.36 2.32
C THR A 248 4.66 -0.98 2.29
N THR A 249 4.95 -0.18 3.31
CA THR A 249 4.56 1.22 3.37
C THR A 249 5.13 2.01 2.19
N LEU A 250 6.45 1.95 1.96
CA LEU A 250 7.08 2.71 0.86
C LEU A 250 6.55 2.30 -0.53
N LYS A 251 6.31 1.00 -0.76
CA LYS A 251 5.68 0.50 -1.99
C LYS A 251 4.22 0.96 -2.16
N THR A 252 3.54 1.25 -1.06
CA THR A 252 2.19 1.82 -1.06
C THR A 252 2.22 3.32 -1.28
N VAL A 253 3.25 4.00 -0.75
CA VAL A 253 3.46 5.44 -0.93
C VAL A 253 3.70 5.78 -2.41
N ILE A 254 4.59 5.08 -3.12
CA ILE A 254 4.87 5.38 -4.53
C ILE A 254 5.27 4.12 -5.33
N ARG A 255 4.97 4.09 -6.64
CA ARG A 255 5.33 2.99 -7.56
C ARG A 255 6.56 3.36 -8.39
N SER A 256 7.59 3.87 -7.74
CA SER A 256 8.85 4.27 -8.38
C SER A 256 9.99 4.03 -7.40
N ASN A 257 11.21 3.78 -7.90
CA ASN A 257 12.39 3.43 -7.11
C ASN A 257 13.67 4.03 -7.75
N PRO A 258 14.07 5.25 -7.36
CA PRO A 258 13.43 6.12 -6.39
C PRO A 258 12.21 6.85 -6.97
N GLY A 259 11.36 7.44 -6.11
CA GLY A 259 10.31 8.38 -6.50
C GLY A 259 10.25 9.55 -5.54
N LEU A 260 9.78 10.71 -5.99
CA LEU A 260 9.76 11.92 -5.18
C LEU A 260 8.35 12.28 -4.73
N LEU A 261 8.20 12.68 -3.48
CA LEU A 261 6.96 13.25 -2.93
C LEU A 261 7.23 14.65 -2.41
N LEU A 262 6.30 15.57 -2.66
CA LEU A 262 6.27 16.89 -2.05
C LEU A 262 5.13 16.97 -1.04
N LEU A 263 5.48 17.24 0.21
CA LEU A 263 4.55 17.47 1.29
C LEU A 263 4.50 18.96 1.66
N LYS A 264 3.35 19.39 2.19
CA LYS A 264 3.18 20.66 2.91
C LYS A 264 2.21 20.47 4.05
N ASN A 265 2.66 20.68 5.29
CA ASN A 265 1.84 20.49 6.49
C ASN A 265 1.14 19.10 6.49
N GLY A 266 1.90 18.07 6.11
CA GLY A 266 1.45 16.68 6.03
C GLY A 266 0.58 16.33 4.82
N THR A 267 0.21 17.29 3.99
CA THR A 267 -0.57 17.04 2.76
C THR A 267 0.36 16.74 1.59
N ILE A 268 0.09 15.65 0.88
CA ILE A 268 0.77 15.28 -0.37
C ILE A 268 0.30 16.23 -1.47
N ILE A 269 1.18 17.13 -1.91
CA ILE A 269 0.88 18.08 -2.99
C ILE A 269 1.17 17.46 -4.35
N GLN A 270 2.28 16.72 -4.46
CA GLN A 270 2.67 16.14 -5.74
C GLN A 270 3.57 14.91 -5.57
N LYS A 271 3.58 14.06 -6.60
CA LYS A 271 4.37 12.83 -6.69
C LYS A 271 5.00 12.73 -8.07
N TRP A 272 6.25 12.27 -8.12
CA TRP A 272 6.98 12.08 -9.37
C TRP A 272 7.70 10.73 -9.40
N SER A 273 7.74 10.11 -10.57
CA SER A 273 8.64 8.99 -10.83
C SER A 273 10.06 9.50 -11.03
N HIS A 274 11.09 8.67 -10.83
CA HIS A 274 12.45 9.05 -11.22
C HIS A 274 12.57 9.49 -12.68
N ASN A 275 11.70 9.02 -13.58
CA ASN A 275 11.70 9.38 -15.01
C ASN A 275 11.01 10.72 -15.33
N ASP A 276 10.41 11.38 -14.35
CA ASP A 276 9.62 12.61 -14.53
C ASP A 276 9.83 13.54 -13.35
N LEU A 277 11.05 13.58 -12.83
CA LEU A 277 11.42 14.50 -11.78
C LEU A 277 11.28 15.95 -12.28
N PRO A 278 10.85 16.88 -11.42
CA PRO A 278 10.71 18.26 -11.82
C PRO A 278 12.07 18.86 -12.21
N ASP A 279 12.08 19.59 -13.33
CA ASP A 279 13.23 20.42 -13.69
C ASP A 279 13.22 21.70 -12.85
N MET A 280 14.24 21.86 -12.01
CA MET A 280 14.36 23.02 -11.13
C MET A 280 14.58 24.33 -11.91
N ALA A 281 15.13 24.27 -13.13
CA ALA A 281 15.24 25.44 -14.01
C ALA A 281 13.88 25.90 -14.53
N GLU A 282 12.90 25.01 -14.69
CA GLU A 282 11.53 25.34 -15.12
C GLU A 282 10.65 25.84 -13.96
N ILE A 283 10.94 25.42 -12.73
CA ILE A 283 10.21 25.87 -11.54
C ILE A 283 10.50 27.35 -11.25
N GLY A 284 11.74 27.82 -11.44
CA GLY A 284 12.13 29.23 -11.25
C GLY A 284 11.76 29.82 -9.89
N ASP A 285 11.81 31.16 -9.75
CA ASP A 285 11.42 31.92 -8.54
C ASP A 285 9.93 31.79 -8.14
N LYS A 286 9.17 30.85 -8.73
CA LYS A 286 7.79 30.63 -8.32
C LYS A 286 7.79 29.74 -7.08
N PRO A 287 7.23 30.20 -5.95
CA PRO A 287 6.99 29.30 -4.84
C PRO A 287 6.08 28.17 -5.33
N LEU A 288 6.54 26.92 -5.15
CA LEU A 288 5.78 25.69 -5.34
C LEU A 288 4.38 25.77 -4.70
#